data_AF-V9W729-F1
#
_entry.id   AF-V9W729-F1
#
_cell.length_a   1.000
_cell.length_b   1.000
_cell.length_c   1.000
_cell.angle_alpha   90.00
_cell.angle_beta   90.00
_cell.angle_gamma   90.00
#
_symmetry.space_group_name_H-M   'P 1'
#
loop_
_entity.id
_entity.type
_entity.pdbx_description
1 polymer ?
#
loop_
_entity_poly.entity_id
_entity_poly.type
_entity_poly.pdbx_seq_one_letter_code
_entity_poly.pdbx_strand_id
1 'polypeptide(L)' 'MSKASNMPIPTSKCRCNNCGKPFYELVNHKLKQCPWCNQVFSDLNLFPNMEEISEKYNLVIDPQNGVPSIMVLGGTEDES' A
#
# COMPACT_ATOMS: atom_id res chain seq x y z
N MET A 1 -22.73 12.95 -15.14
CA MET A 1 -21.95 12.61 -13.94
C MET A 1 -21.15 11.36 -14.25
N SER A 2 -19.81 11.44 -14.31
CA SER A 2 -18.96 10.27 -14.50
C SER A 2 -18.96 9.46 -13.21
N LYS A 3 -19.33 8.17 -13.28
CA LYS A 3 -19.26 7.25 -12.14
C LYS A 3 -17.78 6.98 -11.85
N ALA A 4 -17.23 7.55 -10.79
CA ALA A 4 -15.97 7.07 -10.25
C ALA A 4 -16.18 5.63 -9.76
N SER A 5 -15.40 4.69 -10.30
CA SER A 5 -15.40 3.31 -9.82
C SER A 5 -14.41 3.23 -8.67
N ASN A 6 -14.92 3.37 -7.45
CA ASN A 6 -14.12 3.23 -6.25
C ASN A 6 -14.18 1.75 -5.84
N MET A 7 -13.08 1.03 -5.99
CA MET A 7 -12.97 -0.33 -5.46
C MET A 7 -12.14 -0.25 -4.16
N PRO A 8 -12.74 -0.56 -2.99
CA PRO A 8 -11.95 -0.75 -1.80
C PRO A 8 -11.05 -1.97 -2.02
N ILE A 9 -9.73 -1.77 -1.96
CA ILE A 9 -8.77 -2.85 -2.05
C ILE A 9 -7.99 -2.88 -0.74
N PRO A 10 -8.20 -3.91 0.09
CA PRO A 10 -7.46 -4.04 1.34
C PRO A 10 -5.95 -4.08 1.09
N THR A 11 -5.20 -3.27 1.85
CA THR A 11 -3.74 -3.25 1.80
C THR A 11 -3.15 -3.46 3.20
N SER A 12 -1.93 -3.97 3.22
CA SER A 12 -1.12 -4.09 4.44
C SER A 12 -0.01 -3.07 4.38
N LYS A 13 0.16 -2.30 5.46
CA LYS A 13 1.32 -1.42 5.63
C LYS A 13 2.47 -2.25 6.18
N CYS A 14 3.60 -2.17 5.50
CA CYS A 14 4.80 -2.93 5.78
C CYS A 14 5.99 -1.99 5.94
N ARG A 15 7.00 -2.38 6.71
CA ARG A 15 8.28 -1.68 6.81
C ARG A 15 9.42 -2.58 6.38
N CYS A 16 10.28 -2.09 5.48
CA CYS A 16 11.43 -2.85 5.05
C CYS A 16 12.48 -2.92 6.18
N ASN A 17 12.91 -4.13 6.56
CA ASN A 17 13.90 -4.31 7.62
C ASN A 17 15.31 -3.80 7.22
N ASN A 18 15.60 -3.69 5.92
CA ASN A 18 16.90 -3.21 5.43
C ASN A 18 16.99 -1.67 5.41
N CYS A 19 16.02 -0.99 4.79
CA CYS A 19 16.08 0.47 4.62
C CYS A 19 15.12 1.26 5.51
N GLY A 20 14.31 0.59 6.35
CA GLY A 20 13.38 1.21 7.30
C GLY A 20 12.19 1.96 6.68
N LYS A 21 12.11 2.08 5.35
CA LYS A 21 11.03 2.81 4.67
C LYS A 21 9.72 2.01 4.68
N PRO A 22 8.57 2.68 4.91
CA PRO A 22 7.27 2.04 4.79
C PRO A 22 6.90 1.81 3.33
N PHE A 23 6.10 0.79 3.08
CA PHE A 23 5.46 0.52 1.79
C PHE A 23 4.14 -0.22 2.02
N TYR A 24 3.33 -0.34 0.96
CA TYR A 24 2.04 -1.00 0.99
C TYR A 24 2.04 -2.19 0.04
N GLU A 25 1.42 -3.28 0.46
CA GLU A 25 1.15 -4.44 -0.38
C GLU A 25 -0.34 -4.79 -0.32
N LEU A 26 -0.87 -5.40 -1.39
CA LEU A 26 -2.26 -5.85 -1.37
C LEU A 26 -2.39 -7.04 -0.41
N VAL A 27 -3.49 -7.12 0.33
CA VAL A 27 -3.77 -8.31 1.15
C VAL A 27 -3.80 -9.54 0.22
N ASN A 28 -3.09 -10.60 0.62
CA ASN A 28 -2.86 -11.83 -0.16
C ASN A 28 -1.90 -11.72 -1.36
N HIS A 29 -1.24 -10.57 -1.59
CA HIS A 29 -0.22 -10.43 -2.62
C HIS A 29 1.05 -9.79 -2.05
N LYS A 30 1.95 -10.65 -1.56
CA LYS A 30 3.23 -10.22 -0.98
C LYS A 30 4.21 -9.78 -2.05
N LEU A 31 4.89 -8.66 -1.82
CA LEU A 31 6.00 -8.26 -2.69
C LEU A 31 7.19 -9.22 -2.52
N LYS A 32 7.99 -9.39 -3.58
CA LYS A 32 9.23 -10.19 -3.52
C LYS A 32 10.46 -9.36 -3.16
N GLN A 33 10.36 -8.04 -3.30
CA GLN A 33 11.46 -7.12 -3.05
C GLN A 33 10.96 -5.76 -2.56
N CYS A 34 11.81 -5.03 -1.84
CA CYS A 34 11.51 -3.68 -1.37
C CYS A 34 11.43 -2.70 -2.56
N PRO A 35 10.36 -1.90 -2.70
CA PRO A 35 10.23 -0.94 -3.80
C PRO A 35 11.23 0.22 -3.73
N TRP A 36 11.88 0.42 -2.57
CA TRP A 36 12.78 1.56 -2.34
C TRP A 36 14.26 1.21 -2.51
N CYS A 37 14.68 0.05 -1.99
CA CYS A 37 16.08 -0.35 -1.96
C CYS A 37 16.36 -1.63 -2.75
N ASN A 38 15.34 -2.21 -3.40
CA ASN A 38 15.41 -3.46 -4.16
C ASN A 38 15.92 -4.68 -3.38
N GLN A 39 15.93 -4.61 -2.03
CA GLN A 39 16.26 -5.75 -1.20
C GLN A 39 15.26 -6.88 -1.46
N VAL A 40 15.77 -8.04 -1.83
CA VAL A 40 14.95 -9.25 -2.04
C VAL A 40 14.53 -9.82 -0.68
N PHE A 41 13.24 -10.15 -0.55
CA PHE A 41 12.65 -10.76 0.64
C PHE A 41 12.76 -12.29 0.56
N SER A 42 14.00 -12.80 0.53
CA SER A 42 14.29 -14.24 0.43
C SER A 42 14.51 -14.91 1.79
N ASP A 43 15.09 -14.18 2.75
CA ASP A 43 15.39 -14.72 4.08
C ASP A 43 14.36 -14.28 5.12
N LEU A 44 14.09 -15.14 6.10
CA LEU A 44 13.15 -14.89 7.21
C LEU A 44 13.41 -13.55 7.92
N ASN A 45 14.69 -13.15 8.07
CA ASN A 45 15.08 -11.90 8.71
C ASN A 45 14.85 -10.66 7.83
N LEU A 46 14.73 -10.85 6.52
CA LEU A 46 14.55 -9.80 5.53
C LEU A 46 13.07 -9.54 5.22
N PHE A 47 12.17 -10.41 5.71
CA PHE A 47 10.73 -10.19 5.54
C PHE A 47 10.33 -8.89 6.23
N PRO A 48 9.56 -8.03 5.55
CA PRO A 48 9.10 -6.80 6.14
C PRO A 48 8.22 -7.06 7.36
N ASN A 49 8.37 -6.22 8.38
CA ASN A 49 7.43 -6.22 9.50
C ASN A 49 6.10 -5.65 9.02
N MET A 50 5.03 -6.42 9.19
CA MET A 50 3.67 -5.98 8.90
C MET A 50 3.17 -5.16 10.08
N GLU A 51 2.92 -3.88 9.85
CA GLU A 51 2.53 -2.93 10.91
C GLU A 51 1.02 -2.92 11.14
N GLU A 52 0.23 -2.95 10.06
CA GLU A 52 -1.23 -2.84 10.13
C GLU A 52 -1.89 -3.35 8.85
N ILE A 53 -3.01 -4.09 8.98
CA ILE A 53 -3.95 -4.30 7.86
C ILE A 53 -4.87 -3.11 7.84
N SER A 54 -4.85 -2.35 6.75
CA SER A 54 -5.71 -1.19 6.63
C SER A 54 -6.73 -1.41 5.51
N GLU A 55 -7.99 -1.55 5.94
CA GLU A 55 -9.17 -1.50 5.06
C GLU A 55 -9.46 -0.07 4.58
N LYS A 56 -8.65 0.92 5.02
CA LYS A 56 -8.88 2.34 4.76
C LYS A 56 -8.40 2.81 3.39
N TYR A 57 -7.66 2.00 2.64
CA TYR A 57 -7.15 2.42 1.34
C TYR A 57 -8.10 2.01 0.22
N ASN A 58 -8.65 2.99 -0.49
CA ASN A 58 -9.40 2.75 -1.72
C ASN A 58 -8.47 2.92 -2.92
N LEU A 59 -8.50 1.95 -3.84
CA LEU A 59 -8.00 2.17 -5.18
C LEU A 59 -9.11 2.88 -5.97
N VAL A 60 -8.87 4.13 -6.32
CA VAL A 60 -9.76 4.94 -7.15
C VAL A 60 -9.21 4.98 -8.56
N ILE A 61 -9.99 4.49 -9.51
CA ILE A 61 -9.67 4.59 -10.94
C ILE A 61 -10.44 5.78 -11.49
N ASP A 62 -9.73 6.79 -11.99
CA ASP A 62 -10.34 7.94 -12.65
C ASP A 62 -11.12 7.44 -13.89
N PRO A 63 -12.44 7.69 -13.96
CA PRO A 63 -13.26 7.17 -15.06
C PRO A 63 -13.02 7.88 -16.40
N GLN A 64 -12.31 9.00 -16.43
CA GLN A 64 -12.01 9.77 -17.65
C GLN A 64 -10.73 9.30 -18.34
N ASN A 65 -9.69 8.96 -17.56
CA ASN A 65 -8.37 8.60 -18.09
C ASN A 65 -7.85 7.22 -17.63
N GLY A 66 -8.53 6.55 -16.70
CA GLY A 66 -8.18 5.23 -16.18
C GLY A 66 -7.00 5.22 -15.20
N VAL A 67 -6.52 6.38 -14.75
CA VAL A 67 -5.36 6.48 -13.86
C VAL A 67 -5.73 6.02 -12.45
N PRO A 68 -5.01 5.04 -11.87
CA PRO A 68 -5.23 4.61 -10.50
C PRO A 68 -4.62 5.59 -9.50
N SER A 69 -5.33 5.80 -8.39
CA SER A 69 -4.87 6.59 -7.25
C SER A 69 -5.27 5.89 -5.95
N ILE A 70 -4.48 6.07 -4.90
CA ILE A 70 -4.77 5.52 -3.58
C ILE A 70 -5.34 6.65 -2.72
N MET A 71 -6.55 6.46 -2.18
CA MET A 71 -7.17 7.39 -1.23
C MET A 71 -7.25 6.75 0.17
N VAL A 72 -6.98 7.55 1.20
CA VAL A 72 -7.14 7.15 2.60
C VAL A 72 -8.54 7.55 3.08
N LEU A 73 -9.36 6.59 3.47
CA LEU A 73 -10.64 6.84 4.13
C LEU A 73 -10.42 7.02 5.63
N GLY A 74 -10.61 8.24 6.14
CA GLY A 74 -10.71 8.49 7.58
C GLY A 74 -9.39 8.53 8.34
N GLY A 75 -8.51 9.46 7.94
CA GLY A 75 -7.49 10.03 8.81
C GLY A 75 -7.46 11.53 8.54
N THR A 76 -7.73 12.36 9.55
CA THR A 76 -7.06 13.66 9.62
C THR A 76 -5.58 13.35 9.44
N GLU A 77 -4.95 14.00 8.47
CA GLU A 77 -3.51 14.19 8.52
C GLU A 77 -3.26 14.75 9.93
N ASP A 78 -2.64 13.98 10.82
CA ASP A 78 -1.94 14.59 11.94
C ASP A 78 -0.84 15.42 11.28
N GLU A 79 -1.18 16.68 10.99
CA GLU A 79 -0.24 17.77 10.80
C GLU A 79 0.81 17.64 11.90
N SER A 80 2.04 17.31 11.50
CA SER A 80 3.23 17.53 12.33
C SER A 80 3.72 18.95 12.12
#